data_AF-A0A2N6NZL6-F1
#
_entry.id   AF-A0A2N6NZL6-F1
#
_cell.length_a   1.000
_cell.length_b   1.000
_cell.length_c   1.000
_cell.angle_alpha   90.00
_cell.angle_beta   90.00
_cell.angle_gamma   90.00
#
_symmetry.space_group_name_H-M   'P 1'
#
loop_
_entity.id
_entity.type
_entity.pdbx_description
1 polymer ?
#
loop_
_entity_poly.entity_id
_entity_poly.type
_entity_poly.pdbx_seq_one_letter_code
_entity_poly.pdbx_strand_id
1 'polypeptide(L)'
;MKGDGNRAARLKKAFRDFLNGTRSVAATRDAELFLEAFRAQHSSSPEAKAICEGTLLFQVIDAIVDPPTTWNAILGYYVAGGFGEEDVETFAWLCSEIVMQSTAEFGSIAAEIESTMQSHSFTSHASSKVREFGYRIQKMFQMRASSGTTSTEDLEGPGGRHDNDFADFRKISIYPTKDELTSTMQPFYRRADEVAKSDLAERAGKHLDNQFRLLREDMLAELREDLQNAMGQRTLRRRVHVLGGLFPMSIDTGDARRGRLCNLRVSVGYGLEQLANFTAGQRKLFLQDNPGLLRHQSFGAIRCDDAIIGFALVVRNNDDLVRDPPVFGLQFSSPDAMIKVIKMLPKARSLEFLVIDTPMFAYEPVLSGLKNLVELPLETQLLQCCEDVVDEYYAPAQLFENLVQKLRASTSEAKNIRLGDEEFSLDEAQADALASIIEKPLAII
;
A
#
# COMPACT_ATOMS: atom_id res chain seq x y z
N MET A 1 3.30 -42.07 -6.82
CA MET A 1 4.65 -41.49 -6.94
C MET A 1 5.43 -41.86 -8.23
N LYS A 2 5.04 -42.87 -9.04
CA LYS A 2 5.69 -43.13 -10.37
C LYS A 2 5.17 -42.25 -11.53
N GLY A 3 4.05 -41.53 -11.35
CA GLY A 3 3.42 -40.71 -12.40
C GLY A 3 4.07 -39.35 -12.63
N ASP A 4 4.44 -38.65 -11.56
CA ASP A 4 4.95 -37.26 -11.66
C ASP A 4 6.36 -37.18 -12.26
N GLY A 5 7.23 -38.14 -11.97
CA GLY A 5 8.58 -38.18 -12.55
C GLY A 5 8.58 -38.36 -14.07
N ASN A 6 7.65 -39.15 -14.61
CA ASN A 6 7.50 -39.34 -16.05
C ASN A 6 6.94 -38.09 -16.75
N ARG A 7 6.02 -37.36 -16.10
CA ARG A 7 5.50 -36.09 -16.63
C ARG A 7 6.60 -35.03 -16.66
N ALA A 8 7.35 -34.86 -15.56
CA ALA A 8 8.45 -33.90 -15.49
C ALA A 8 9.53 -34.17 -16.56
N ALA A 9 9.91 -35.44 -16.78
CA ALA A 9 10.86 -35.80 -17.83
C ALA A 9 10.33 -35.50 -19.24
N ARG A 10 9.03 -35.72 -19.49
CA ARG A 10 8.37 -35.38 -20.77
C ARG A 10 8.35 -33.87 -21.02
N LEU A 11 7.99 -33.07 -20.02
CA LEU A 11 7.96 -31.61 -20.13
C LEU A 11 9.37 -31.05 -20.35
N LYS A 12 10.38 -31.56 -19.63
CA LYS A 12 11.78 -31.18 -19.85
C LYS A 12 12.28 -31.53 -21.26
N LYS A 13 11.80 -32.63 -21.85
CA LYS A 13 12.09 -32.96 -23.25
C LYS A 13 11.39 -31.99 -24.19
N ALA A 14 10.08 -31.79 -24.02
CA ALA A 14 9.30 -30.90 -24.87
C ALA A 14 9.87 -29.47 -24.89
N PHE A 15 10.26 -28.93 -23.74
CA PHE A 15 10.87 -27.60 -23.66
C PHE A 15 12.17 -27.50 -24.45
N ARG A 16 13.06 -28.49 -24.31
CA ARG A 16 14.29 -28.55 -25.11
C ARG A 16 14.01 -28.68 -26.61
N ASP A 17 12.98 -29.44 -26.98
CA ASP A 17 12.59 -29.58 -28.38
C ASP A 17 12.11 -28.24 -28.97
N PHE A 18 11.38 -27.43 -28.18
CA PHE A 18 11.01 -26.06 -28.57
C PHE A 18 12.22 -25.11 -28.67
N LEU A 19 13.09 -25.08 -27.65
CA LEU A 19 14.26 -24.18 -27.65
C LEU A 19 15.25 -24.51 -28.78
N ASN A 20 15.39 -25.78 -29.14
CA ASN A 20 16.28 -26.20 -30.24
C ASN A 20 15.62 -26.09 -31.63
N GLY A 21 14.37 -25.61 -31.71
CA GLY A 21 13.62 -25.51 -32.97
C GLY A 21 13.23 -26.85 -33.60
N THR A 22 13.40 -27.98 -32.91
CA THR A 22 12.94 -29.30 -33.40
C THR A 22 11.43 -29.47 -33.26
N ARG A 23 10.80 -28.61 -32.46
CA ARG A 23 9.35 -28.43 -32.35
C ARG A 23 9.01 -26.94 -32.45
N SER A 24 7.97 -26.61 -33.21
CA SER A 24 7.48 -25.24 -33.36
C SER A 24 6.14 -25.02 -32.65
N VAL A 25 5.88 -23.77 -32.25
CA VAL A 25 4.58 -23.35 -31.72
C VAL A 25 3.67 -22.98 -32.90
N ALA A 26 2.91 -23.96 -33.41
CA ALA A 26 2.08 -23.81 -34.61
C ALA A 26 0.56 -23.86 -34.36
N ALA A 27 0.15 -24.33 -33.18
CA ALA A 27 -1.24 -24.36 -32.73
C ALA A 27 -1.34 -23.96 -31.25
N THR A 28 -2.55 -23.61 -30.78
CA THR A 28 -2.82 -23.27 -29.38
C THR A 28 -2.30 -24.33 -28.41
N ARG A 29 -2.50 -25.62 -28.74
CA ARG A 29 -2.00 -26.74 -27.93
C ARG A 29 -0.47 -26.79 -27.81
N ASP A 30 0.24 -26.31 -28.82
CA ASP A 30 1.71 -26.23 -28.76
C ASP A 30 2.15 -25.06 -27.86
N ALA A 31 1.42 -23.94 -27.89
CA ALA A 31 1.67 -22.80 -27.01
C ALA A 31 1.37 -23.15 -25.53
N GLU A 32 0.23 -23.78 -25.27
CA GLU A 32 -0.14 -24.30 -23.95
C GLU A 32 0.92 -25.28 -23.42
N LEU A 33 1.35 -26.25 -24.25
CA LEU A 33 2.37 -27.20 -23.84
C LEU A 33 3.74 -26.55 -23.65
N PHE A 34 4.08 -25.54 -24.45
CA PHE A 34 5.30 -24.77 -24.25
C PHE A 34 5.26 -24.05 -22.89
N LEU A 35 4.16 -23.36 -22.55
CA LEU A 35 4.00 -22.66 -21.28
C LEU A 35 3.93 -23.62 -20.09
N GLU A 36 3.23 -24.75 -20.22
CA GLU A 36 3.23 -25.82 -19.20
C GLU A 36 4.64 -26.36 -18.98
N ALA A 37 5.38 -26.62 -20.07
CA ALA A 37 6.74 -27.09 -19.96
C ALA A 37 7.60 -26.04 -19.27
N PHE A 38 7.62 -24.81 -19.77
CA PHE A 38 8.36 -23.67 -19.20
C PHE A 38 8.11 -23.51 -17.70
N ARG A 39 6.85 -23.50 -17.26
CA ARG A 39 6.47 -23.48 -15.83
C ARG A 39 7.09 -24.62 -15.04
N ALA A 40 7.09 -25.84 -15.58
CA ALA A 40 7.63 -27.01 -14.91
C ALA A 40 9.17 -27.00 -14.81
N GLN A 41 9.88 -26.20 -15.61
CA GLN A 41 11.33 -26.01 -15.48
C GLN A 41 11.70 -24.78 -14.66
N HIS A 42 10.86 -23.76 -14.65
CA HIS A 42 11.08 -22.51 -13.94
C HIS A 42 9.96 -22.32 -12.95
N SER A 43 10.11 -22.98 -11.79
CA SER A 43 9.29 -22.66 -10.64
C SER A 43 9.49 -21.18 -10.32
N SER A 44 8.41 -20.43 -10.15
CA SER A 44 8.41 -19.01 -9.77
C SER A 44 9.00 -18.72 -8.38
N SER A 45 9.75 -19.67 -7.80
CA SER A 45 10.37 -19.61 -6.47
C SER A 45 11.57 -18.67 -6.45
N PRO A 46 11.60 -17.65 -5.58
CA PRO A 46 12.74 -16.75 -5.39
C PRO A 46 14.08 -17.48 -5.13
N GLU A 47 14.03 -18.63 -4.46
CA GLU A 47 15.19 -19.44 -4.13
C GLU A 47 15.89 -20.03 -5.36
N ALA A 48 15.15 -20.31 -6.45
CA ALA A 48 15.73 -20.81 -7.70
C ALA A 48 16.44 -19.69 -8.48
N LYS A 49 15.98 -18.43 -8.36
CA LYS A 49 16.64 -17.26 -8.96
C LYS A 49 18.01 -16.98 -8.31
N ALA A 50 18.12 -17.20 -7.01
CA ALA A 50 19.37 -17.00 -6.25
C ALA A 50 20.48 -18.02 -6.63
N ILE A 51 20.13 -19.20 -7.16
CA ILE A 51 21.08 -20.30 -7.41
C ILE A 51 21.70 -20.26 -8.82
N CYS A 52 21.10 -19.54 -9.79
CA CYS A 52 21.56 -19.52 -11.19
C CYS A 52 21.77 -18.11 -11.78
N GLU A 53 22.05 -17.13 -10.92
CA GLU A 53 22.64 -15.80 -11.24
C GLU A 53 22.20 -15.16 -12.58
N GLY A 54 20.90 -15.08 -12.86
CA GLY A 54 20.30 -14.33 -13.99
C GLY A 54 20.65 -14.83 -15.42
N THR A 55 21.79 -15.47 -15.60
CA THR A 55 22.44 -15.80 -16.87
C THR A 55 21.73 -16.95 -17.55
N LEU A 56 21.29 -17.96 -16.78
CA LEU A 56 20.52 -19.07 -17.32
C LEU A 56 19.12 -18.64 -17.75
N LEU A 57 18.49 -17.73 -16.99
CA LEU A 57 17.19 -17.18 -17.34
C LEU A 57 17.30 -16.30 -18.60
N PHE A 58 18.34 -15.48 -18.69
CA PHE A 58 18.66 -14.70 -19.87
C PHE A 58 18.82 -15.60 -21.11
N GLN A 59 19.62 -16.66 -21.03
CA GLN A 59 19.82 -17.61 -22.14
C GLN A 59 18.51 -18.30 -22.57
N VAL A 60 17.65 -18.62 -21.61
CA VAL A 60 16.35 -19.22 -21.92
C VAL A 60 15.45 -18.20 -22.62
N ILE A 61 15.39 -16.96 -22.13
CA ILE A 61 14.60 -15.89 -22.76
C ILE A 61 15.13 -15.62 -24.17
N ASP A 62 16.44 -15.52 -24.33
CA ASP A 62 17.11 -15.36 -25.62
C ASP A 62 16.70 -16.47 -26.59
N ALA A 63 16.75 -17.74 -26.18
CA ALA A 63 16.33 -18.87 -27.02
C ALA A 63 14.80 -18.91 -27.32
N ILE A 64 13.96 -18.20 -26.56
CA ILE A 64 12.51 -18.07 -26.83
C ILE A 64 12.25 -16.96 -27.84
N VAL A 65 13.03 -15.91 -27.75
CA VAL A 65 12.86 -14.64 -28.46
C VAL A 65 13.63 -14.62 -29.78
N ASP A 66 14.78 -15.29 -29.86
CA ASP A 66 15.60 -15.44 -31.06
C ASP A 66 15.77 -16.94 -31.39
N PRO A 67 15.23 -17.43 -32.53
CA PRO A 67 14.50 -16.67 -33.55
C PRO A 67 13.07 -16.26 -33.10
N PRO A 68 12.51 -15.15 -33.62
CA PRO A 68 11.24 -14.57 -33.16
C PRO A 68 10.00 -15.41 -33.48
N THR A 69 10.16 -16.57 -34.10
CA THR A 69 9.06 -17.44 -34.49
C THR A 69 8.26 -17.93 -33.28
N THR A 70 8.95 -18.38 -32.23
CA THR A 70 8.31 -18.88 -31.01
C THR A 70 7.61 -17.76 -30.26
N TRP A 71 8.30 -16.64 -30.05
CA TRP A 71 7.73 -15.44 -29.44
C TRP A 71 6.48 -14.92 -30.18
N ASN A 72 6.56 -14.69 -31.48
CA ASN A 72 5.45 -14.15 -32.28
C ASN A 72 4.23 -15.07 -32.26
N ALA A 73 4.45 -16.40 -32.26
CA ALA A 73 3.37 -17.36 -32.17
C ALA A 73 2.67 -17.25 -30.80
N ILE A 74 3.42 -17.28 -29.70
CA ILE A 74 2.89 -17.17 -28.33
C ILE A 74 2.13 -15.85 -28.17
N LEU A 75 2.72 -14.73 -28.59
CA LEU A 75 2.09 -13.42 -28.54
C LEU A 75 0.79 -13.37 -29.35
N GLY A 76 0.81 -13.92 -30.57
CA GLY A 76 -0.37 -14.02 -31.43
C GLY A 76 -1.51 -14.82 -30.78
N TYR A 77 -1.19 -15.90 -30.05
CA TYR A 77 -2.20 -16.66 -29.32
C TYR A 77 -2.79 -15.92 -28.12
N TYR A 78 -1.95 -15.17 -27.39
CA TYR A 78 -2.44 -14.31 -26.31
C TYR A 78 -3.42 -13.27 -26.83
N VAL A 79 -3.05 -12.56 -27.92
CA VAL A 79 -3.88 -11.55 -28.57
C VAL A 79 -5.19 -12.15 -29.11
N ALA A 80 -5.16 -13.40 -29.57
CA ALA A 80 -6.36 -14.12 -30.01
C ALA A 80 -7.27 -14.57 -28.85
N GLY A 81 -6.87 -14.37 -27.58
CA GLY A 81 -7.63 -14.80 -26.40
C GLY A 81 -7.62 -16.32 -26.18
N GLY A 82 -6.62 -17.02 -26.72
CA GLY A 82 -6.56 -18.49 -26.71
C GLY A 82 -5.99 -19.12 -25.44
N PHE A 83 -5.57 -18.33 -24.45
CA PHE A 83 -4.90 -18.84 -23.23
C PHE A 83 -5.88 -19.16 -22.11
N GLY A 84 -5.61 -20.25 -21.39
CA GLY A 84 -6.21 -20.50 -20.07
C GLY A 84 -5.62 -19.58 -19.00
N GLU A 85 -6.25 -19.54 -17.82
CA GLU A 85 -5.84 -18.63 -16.73
C GLU A 85 -4.36 -18.82 -16.32
N GLU A 86 -3.90 -20.06 -16.19
CA GLU A 86 -2.52 -20.36 -15.79
C GLU A 86 -1.50 -20.00 -16.89
N ASP A 87 -1.90 -20.06 -18.15
CA ASP A 87 -1.06 -19.72 -19.30
C ASP A 87 -0.90 -18.20 -19.41
N VAL A 88 -1.97 -17.43 -19.13
CA VAL A 88 -1.88 -15.97 -19.01
C VAL A 88 -0.95 -15.57 -17.87
N GLU A 89 -1.02 -16.22 -16.71
CA GLU A 89 -0.11 -15.97 -15.58
C GLU A 89 1.35 -16.22 -15.98
N THR A 90 1.61 -17.34 -16.67
CA THR A 90 2.96 -17.70 -17.15
C THR A 90 3.48 -16.69 -18.17
N PHE A 91 2.62 -16.31 -19.12
CA PHE A 91 2.98 -15.37 -20.17
C PHE A 91 3.24 -13.97 -19.60
N ALA A 92 2.38 -13.50 -18.68
CA ALA A 92 2.58 -12.23 -17.98
C ALA A 92 3.90 -12.22 -17.19
N TRP A 93 4.24 -13.33 -16.52
CA TRP A 93 5.54 -13.49 -15.87
C TRP A 93 6.71 -13.38 -16.87
N LEU A 94 6.66 -14.11 -17.99
CA LEU A 94 7.68 -14.06 -19.03
C LEU A 94 7.87 -12.62 -19.57
N CYS A 95 6.77 -11.93 -19.89
CA CYS A 95 6.80 -10.53 -20.30
C CYS A 95 7.46 -9.64 -19.24
N SER A 96 7.15 -9.85 -17.96
CA SER A 96 7.79 -9.11 -16.86
C SER A 96 9.29 -9.37 -16.79
N GLU A 97 9.76 -10.60 -16.98
CA GLU A 97 11.20 -10.90 -16.96
C GLU A 97 11.93 -10.28 -18.16
N ILE A 98 11.36 -10.37 -19.37
CA ILE A 98 11.91 -9.72 -20.58
C ILE A 98 12.05 -8.21 -20.36
N VAL A 99 11.01 -7.57 -19.81
CA VAL A 99 11.02 -6.13 -19.54
C VAL A 99 11.96 -5.78 -18.38
N MET A 100 12.18 -6.66 -17.40
CA MET A 100 13.14 -6.36 -16.32
C MET A 100 14.60 -6.53 -16.75
N GLN A 101 14.88 -7.41 -17.72
CA GLN A 101 16.23 -7.74 -18.16
C GLN A 101 16.73 -6.93 -19.35
N SER A 102 15.89 -6.08 -19.96
CA SER A 102 16.16 -5.52 -21.30
C SER A 102 17.49 -4.78 -21.40
N THR A 103 18.48 -5.53 -21.88
CA THR A 103 19.63 -5.07 -22.64
C THR A 103 19.14 -4.54 -23.99
N ALA A 104 20.05 -4.00 -24.81
CA ALA A 104 19.73 -3.59 -26.18
C ALA A 104 19.13 -4.75 -27.02
N GLU A 105 19.42 -6.01 -26.66
CA GLU A 105 18.98 -7.22 -27.38
C GLU A 105 17.46 -7.44 -27.27
N PHE A 106 16.84 -7.12 -26.13
CA PHE A 106 15.39 -7.29 -25.94
C PHE A 106 14.58 -6.01 -26.20
N GLY A 107 15.21 -4.94 -26.69
CA GLY A 107 14.55 -3.64 -26.85
C GLY A 107 13.34 -3.68 -27.79
N SER A 108 13.42 -4.41 -28.91
CA SER A 108 12.32 -4.56 -29.87
C SER A 108 11.13 -5.33 -29.28
N ILE A 109 11.40 -6.41 -28.55
CA ILE A 109 10.36 -7.22 -27.87
C ILE A 109 9.72 -6.42 -26.75
N ALA A 110 10.50 -5.66 -25.97
CA ALA A 110 9.96 -4.82 -24.93
C ALA A 110 8.98 -3.77 -25.48
N ALA A 111 9.27 -3.16 -26.64
CA ALA A 111 8.35 -2.24 -27.31
C ALA A 111 7.09 -2.94 -27.83
N GLU A 112 7.21 -4.18 -28.31
CA GLU A 112 6.05 -4.99 -28.73
C GLU A 112 5.15 -5.37 -27.53
N ILE A 113 5.75 -5.72 -26.38
CA ILE A 113 5.03 -5.95 -25.12
C ILE A 113 4.29 -4.66 -24.71
N GLU A 114 4.95 -3.50 -24.77
CA GLU A 114 4.34 -2.21 -24.43
C GLU A 114 3.11 -1.93 -25.30
N SER A 115 3.24 -2.09 -26.62
CA SER A 115 2.14 -1.91 -27.57
C SER A 115 0.99 -2.90 -27.33
N THR A 116 1.32 -4.16 -27.05
CA THR A 116 0.33 -5.20 -26.76
C THR A 116 -0.46 -4.86 -25.49
N MET A 117 0.22 -4.38 -24.44
CA MET A 117 -0.44 -4.02 -23.17
C MET A 117 -1.41 -2.84 -23.28
N GLN A 118 -1.26 -1.97 -24.28
CA GLN A 118 -2.24 -0.89 -24.53
C GLN A 118 -3.60 -1.43 -24.98
N SER A 119 -3.62 -2.59 -25.67
CA SER A 119 -4.84 -3.23 -26.16
C SER A 119 -5.30 -4.41 -25.30
N HIS A 120 -4.36 -5.15 -24.70
CA HIS A 120 -4.59 -6.38 -23.93
C HIS A 120 -3.90 -6.28 -22.56
N SER A 121 -4.37 -5.36 -21.71
CA SER A 121 -3.74 -5.06 -20.43
C SER A 121 -3.84 -6.21 -19.42
N PHE A 122 -2.72 -6.51 -18.76
CA PHE A 122 -2.68 -7.43 -17.63
C PHE A 122 -3.33 -6.84 -16.35
N THR A 123 -3.36 -5.51 -16.19
CA THR A 123 -3.87 -4.86 -14.97
C THR A 123 -5.39 -4.91 -14.82
N SER A 124 -6.12 -5.31 -15.87
CA SER A 124 -7.57 -5.53 -15.83
C SER A 124 -7.96 -7.00 -15.69
N HIS A 125 -6.98 -7.91 -15.61
CA HIS A 125 -7.22 -9.35 -15.57
C HIS A 125 -7.87 -9.78 -14.24
N ALA A 126 -8.60 -10.91 -14.23
CA ALA A 126 -9.29 -11.42 -13.04
C ALA A 126 -8.33 -11.94 -11.95
N SER A 127 -7.24 -12.61 -12.35
CA SER A 127 -6.19 -13.08 -11.43
C SER A 127 -5.35 -11.92 -10.88
N SER A 128 -5.18 -11.86 -9.55
CA SER A 128 -4.35 -10.84 -8.89
C SER A 128 -2.87 -10.94 -9.27
N LYS A 129 -2.35 -12.16 -9.45
CA LYS A 129 -0.96 -12.38 -9.86
C LYS A 129 -0.66 -11.85 -11.26
N VAL A 130 -1.61 -11.99 -12.19
CA VAL A 130 -1.48 -11.40 -13.54
C VAL A 130 -1.42 -9.87 -13.45
N ARG A 131 -2.28 -9.26 -12.62
CA ARG A 131 -2.27 -7.81 -12.41
C ARG A 131 -0.94 -7.34 -11.80
N GLU A 132 -0.40 -8.08 -10.84
CA GLU A 132 0.93 -7.84 -10.23
C GLU A 132 2.04 -7.74 -11.29
N PHE A 133 2.14 -8.72 -12.20
CA PHE A 133 3.09 -8.64 -13.32
C PHE A 133 2.81 -7.45 -14.23
N GLY A 134 1.53 -7.13 -14.48
CA GLY A 134 1.12 -5.94 -15.20
C GLY A 134 1.67 -4.64 -14.59
N TYR A 135 1.53 -4.46 -13.27
CA TYR A 135 2.04 -3.28 -12.56
C TYR A 135 3.56 -3.18 -12.61
N ARG A 136 4.27 -4.32 -12.49
CA ARG A 136 5.73 -4.38 -12.61
C ARG A 136 6.19 -3.95 -14.00
N ILE A 137 5.54 -4.46 -15.05
CA ILE A 137 5.85 -4.08 -16.44
C ILE A 137 5.60 -2.57 -16.65
N GLN A 138 4.48 -2.03 -16.16
CA GLN A 138 4.19 -0.60 -16.25
C GLN A 138 5.25 0.26 -15.53
N LYS A 139 5.68 -0.14 -14.33
CA LYS A 139 6.77 0.54 -13.60
C LYS A 139 8.03 0.62 -14.47
N MET A 140 8.42 -0.49 -15.08
CA MET A 140 9.61 -0.55 -15.91
C MET A 140 9.55 0.39 -17.12
N PHE A 141 8.42 0.45 -17.82
CA PHE A 141 8.25 1.38 -18.95
C PHE A 141 8.33 2.85 -18.49
N GLN A 142 7.69 3.19 -17.36
CA GLN A 142 7.77 4.53 -16.78
C GLN A 142 9.21 4.93 -16.42
N MET A 143 9.98 4.01 -15.83
CA MET A 143 11.38 4.26 -15.47
C MET A 143 12.25 4.50 -16.71
N ARG A 144 12.09 3.69 -17.76
CA ARG A 144 12.84 3.87 -19.01
C ARG A 144 12.55 5.19 -19.70
N ALA A 145 11.29 5.61 -19.71
CA ALA A 145 10.88 6.91 -20.25
C ALA A 145 11.50 8.09 -19.49
N SER A 146 11.87 7.90 -18.21
CA SER A 146 12.34 8.97 -17.33
C SER A 146 13.86 9.07 -17.23
N SER A 147 14.60 7.95 -17.21
CA SER A 147 16.03 7.96 -16.85
C SER A 147 16.99 7.32 -17.86
N GLY A 148 16.52 6.66 -18.92
CA GLY A 148 17.39 6.06 -19.97
C GLY A 148 18.31 4.91 -19.53
N THR A 149 18.69 4.82 -18.26
CA THR A 149 19.44 3.72 -17.62
C THR A 149 18.67 3.21 -16.40
N THR A 150 18.61 1.90 -16.23
CA THR A 150 17.97 1.23 -15.09
C THR A 150 19.06 0.68 -14.18
N SER A 151 19.19 1.18 -12.95
CA SER A 151 20.04 0.57 -11.94
C SER A 151 19.32 -0.56 -11.20
N THR A 152 20.06 -1.44 -10.52
CA THR A 152 19.49 -2.46 -9.64
C THR A 152 18.69 -1.87 -8.47
N GLU A 153 19.08 -0.68 -7.99
CA GLU A 153 18.34 0.05 -6.95
C GLU A 153 16.98 0.55 -7.46
N ASP A 154 16.86 0.87 -8.75
CA ASP A 154 15.59 1.29 -9.37
C ASP A 154 14.59 0.12 -9.49
N LEU A 155 15.11 -1.10 -9.72
CA LEU A 155 14.29 -2.31 -9.81
C LEU A 155 13.60 -2.62 -8.48
N GLU A 156 14.35 -2.61 -7.38
CA GLU A 156 13.84 -2.89 -6.03
C GLU A 156 13.24 -1.65 -5.34
N GLY A 157 13.35 -0.48 -5.95
CA GLY A 157 12.83 0.80 -5.46
C GLY A 157 11.30 0.86 -5.31
N PRO A 158 10.77 2.01 -4.90
CA PRO A 158 9.34 2.18 -4.63
C PRO A 158 8.50 2.02 -5.91
N GLY A 159 7.26 1.57 -5.76
CA GLY A 159 6.31 1.42 -6.85
C GLY A 159 6.31 0.07 -7.57
N GLY A 160 5.18 -0.23 -8.24
CA GLY A 160 5.01 -1.33 -9.19
C GLY A 160 4.58 -2.67 -8.62
N ARG A 161 4.28 -2.77 -7.32
CA ARG A 161 3.81 -4.03 -6.68
C ARG A 161 2.30 -4.24 -6.83
N HIS A 162 1.51 -3.17 -6.81
CA HIS A 162 0.06 -3.17 -6.94
C HIS A 162 -0.43 -1.78 -7.41
N ASP A 163 -1.72 -1.63 -7.68
CA ASP A 163 -2.36 -0.37 -8.12
C ASP A 163 -2.17 0.82 -7.17
N ASN A 164 -1.93 0.56 -5.88
CA ASN A 164 -1.68 1.58 -4.86
C ASN A 164 -0.20 1.72 -4.43
N ASP A 165 0.74 1.13 -5.18
CA ASP A 165 2.18 1.28 -4.91
C ASP A 165 2.80 2.21 -5.95
N PHE A 166 2.91 3.49 -5.58
CA PHE A 166 3.51 4.52 -6.42
C PHE A 166 4.94 4.81 -5.96
N ALA A 167 5.80 5.22 -6.89
CA ALA A 167 7.15 5.68 -6.55
C ALA A 167 7.13 6.89 -5.60
N ASP A 168 6.25 7.86 -5.89
CA ASP A 168 5.96 9.00 -5.03
C ASP A 168 4.89 8.61 -4.00
N PHE A 169 5.28 8.55 -2.72
CA PHE A 169 4.38 8.18 -1.63
C PHE A 169 3.19 9.12 -1.47
N ARG A 170 3.30 10.36 -1.94
CA ARG A 170 2.20 11.33 -1.91
C ARG A 170 1.06 10.93 -2.84
N LYS A 171 1.27 10.00 -3.77
CA LYS A 171 0.20 9.46 -4.62
C LYS A 171 -0.48 8.24 -4.01
N ILE A 172 0.12 7.61 -3.00
CA ILE A 172 -0.43 6.43 -2.33
C ILE A 172 -1.69 6.81 -1.55
N SER A 173 -2.76 6.06 -1.76
CA SER A 173 -4.00 6.18 -0.98
C SER A 173 -3.79 5.59 0.41
N ILE A 174 -4.23 6.31 1.45
CA ILE A 174 -4.12 5.86 2.84
C ILE A 174 -4.82 4.52 3.01
N TYR A 175 -6.11 4.45 2.66
CA TYR A 175 -6.87 3.21 2.65
C TYR A 175 -6.40 2.30 1.51
N PRO A 176 -6.20 0.99 1.77
CA PRO A 176 -5.69 0.10 0.74
C PRO A 176 -6.71 -0.23 -0.33
N THR A 177 -6.20 -0.70 -1.47
CA THR A 177 -7.01 -1.26 -2.54
C THR A 177 -7.17 -2.76 -2.35
N LYS A 178 -8.02 -3.37 -3.19
CA LYS A 178 -8.15 -4.83 -3.23
C LYS A 178 -6.82 -5.51 -3.57
N ASP A 179 -6.10 -4.97 -4.55
CA ASP A 179 -4.89 -5.60 -5.07
C ASP A 179 -3.75 -5.54 -4.06
N GLU A 180 -3.66 -4.45 -3.30
CA GLU A 180 -2.73 -4.31 -2.19
C GLU A 180 -3.01 -5.28 -1.04
N LEU A 181 -4.29 -5.48 -0.67
CA LEU A 181 -4.66 -6.44 0.37
C LEU A 181 -4.33 -7.88 -0.02
N THR A 182 -4.36 -8.19 -1.31
CA THR A 182 -4.06 -9.53 -1.84
C THR A 182 -2.61 -9.73 -2.29
N SER A 183 -1.81 -8.66 -2.33
CA SER A 183 -0.42 -8.74 -2.78
C SER A 183 0.41 -9.55 -1.79
N THR A 184 1.25 -10.43 -2.32
CA THR A 184 2.22 -11.21 -1.54
C THR A 184 3.65 -10.69 -1.71
N MET A 185 3.83 -9.60 -2.47
CA MET A 185 5.14 -9.00 -2.67
C MET A 185 5.65 -8.35 -1.39
N GLN A 186 6.98 -8.35 -1.22
CA GLN A 186 7.59 -7.64 -0.12
C GLN A 186 7.35 -6.12 -0.24
N PRO A 187 6.79 -5.47 0.79
CA PRO A 187 6.63 -4.02 0.83
C PRO A 187 7.98 -3.31 0.75
N PHE A 188 7.97 -2.09 0.21
CA PHE A 188 9.15 -1.25 0.15
C PHE A 188 9.26 -0.35 1.37
N TYR A 189 10.41 -0.40 2.02
CA TYR A 189 10.85 0.57 3.02
C TYR A 189 12.36 0.59 3.00
N ARG A 190 12.94 1.72 3.37
CA ARG A 190 14.38 1.92 3.49
C ARG A 190 14.83 1.64 4.90
N ARG A 191 16.07 1.20 5.04
CA ARG A 191 16.70 1.12 6.36
C ARG A 191 17.05 2.52 6.86
N ALA A 192 17.12 2.67 8.17
CA ALA A 192 17.50 3.94 8.78
C ALA A 192 18.90 4.40 8.33
N ASP A 193 19.83 3.47 8.13
CA ASP A 193 21.19 3.80 7.67
C ASP A 193 21.23 4.19 6.18
N GLU A 194 20.38 3.60 5.33
CA GLU A 194 20.23 4.01 3.92
C GLU A 194 19.73 5.46 3.82
N VAL A 195 18.77 5.85 4.67
CA VAL A 195 18.30 7.24 4.75
C VAL A 195 19.41 8.15 5.27
N ALA A 196 20.11 7.76 6.33
CA ALA A 196 21.20 8.57 6.90
C ALA A 196 22.37 8.78 5.93
N LYS A 197 22.63 7.83 5.03
CA LYS A 197 23.68 7.90 3.99
C LYS A 197 23.25 8.63 2.73
N SER A 198 21.97 8.97 2.56
CA SER A 198 21.50 9.66 1.36
C SER A 198 22.02 11.10 1.31
N ASP A 199 22.02 11.70 0.11
CA ASP A 199 22.31 13.13 -0.04
C ASP A 199 21.41 13.98 0.89
N LEU A 200 21.98 15.02 1.48
CA LEU A 200 21.31 15.92 2.42
C LEU A 200 20.06 16.55 1.78
N ALA A 201 20.18 16.96 0.52
CA ALA A 201 19.08 17.59 -0.23
C ALA A 201 17.87 16.64 -0.43
N GLU A 202 18.09 15.33 -0.47
CA GLU A 202 17.03 14.33 -0.66
C GLU A 202 16.59 13.65 0.64
N ARG A 203 17.37 13.83 1.72
CA ARG A 203 17.25 13.06 2.95
C ARG A 203 15.91 13.27 3.64
N ALA A 204 15.42 14.51 3.73
CA ALA A 204 14.12 14.82 4.30
C ALA A 204 12.98 14.14 3.51
N GLY A 205 13.03 14.21 2.17
CA GLY A 205 12.06 13.53 1.31
C GLY A 205 12.07 12.02 1.48
N LYS A 206 13.26 11.39 1.49
CA LYS A 206 13.42 9.94 1.73
C LYS A 206 12.98 9.53 3.13
N HIS A 207 13.23 10.36 4.15
CA HIS A 207 12.79 10.13 5.51
C HIS A 207 11.27 10.14 5.61
N LEU A 208 10.61 11.15 5.05
CA LEU A 208 9.15 11.26 5.05
C LEU A 208 8.46 10.11 4.30
N ASP A 209 9.00 9.75 3.12
CA ASP A 209 8.55 8.57 2.37
C ASP A 209 8.63 7.30 3.24
N ASN A 210 9.77 7.10 3.91
CA ASN A 210 9.96 5.94 4.75
C ASN A 210 9.03 5.91 5.97
N GLN A 211 8.86 7.04 6.67
CA GLN A 211 7.94 7.15 7.82
C GLN A 211 6.50 6.87 7.40
N PHE A 212 6.07 7.42 6.25
CA PHE A 212 4.74 7.17 5.72
C PHE A 212 4.53 5.68 5.43
N ARG A 213 5.45 5.04 4.71
CA ARG A 213 5.34 3.61 4.36
C ARG A 213 5.39 2.69 5.58
N LEU A 214 6.25 2.98 6.55
CA LEU A 214 6.35 2.20 7.79
C LEU A 214 5.07 2.29 8.63
N LEU A 215 4.59 3.50 8.91
CA LEU A 215 3.35 3.69 9.67
C LEU A 215 2.14 3.08 8.95
N ARG A 216 2.14 3.17 7.61
CA ARG A 216 1.08 2.58 6.81
C ARG A 216 1.14 1.06 6.79
N GLU A 217 2.32 0.45 6.77
CA GLU A 217 2.45 -1.01 6.84
C GLU A 217 1.97 -1.56 8.19
N ASP A 218 2.24 -0.85 9.29
CA ASP A 218 1.70 -1.17 10.62
C ASP A 218 0.16 -1.18 10.61
N MET A 219 -0.45 -0.11 10.09
CA MET A 219 -1.90 -0.01 9.90
C MET A 219 -2.45 -1.14 9.00
N LEU A 220 -1.74 -1.49 7.91
CA LEU A 220 -2.16 -2.57 7.00
C LEU A 220 -2.07 -3.95 7.65
N ALA A 221 -1.09 -4.18 8.51
CA ALA A 221 -0.95 -5.44 9.23
C ALA A 221 -2.17 -5.69 10.13
N GLU A 222 -2.58 -4.71 10.93
CA GLU A 222 -3.80 -4.78 11.76
C GLU A 222 -5.04 -5.01 10.89
N LEU A 223 -5.17 -4.26 9.80
CA LEU A 223 -6.31 -4.35 8.91
C LEU A 223 -6.42 -5.74 8.24
N ARG A 224 -5.30 -6.30 7.79
CA ARG A 224 -5.25 -7.65 7.20
C ARG A 224 -5.66 -8.70 8.24
N GLU A 225 -5.24 -8.55 9.49
CA GLU A 225 -5.65 -9.45 10.57
C GLU A 225 -7.17 -9.39 10.81
N ASP A 226 -7.72 -8.19 10.95
CA ASP A 226 -9.17 -7.98 11.13
C ASP A 226 -10.00 -8.54 9.96
N LEU A 227 -9.55 -8.30 8.72
CA LEU A 227 -10.22 -8.81 7.52
C LEU A 227 -10.15 -10.33 7.40
N GLN A 228 -8.99 -10.94 7.68
CA GLN A 228 -8.85 -12.41 7.69
C GLN A 228 -9.76 -13.06 8.74
N ASN A 229 -9.91 -12.41 9.90
CA ASN A 229 -10.85 -12.83 10.94
C ASN A 229 -12.32 -12.70 10.47
N ALA A 230 -12.67 -11.60 9.81
CA ALA A 230 -14.00 -11.36 9.27
C ALA A 230 -14.38 -12.36 8.15
N MET A 231 -13.40 -12.76 7.34
CA MET A 231 -13.56 -13.72 6.27
C MET A 231 -13.51 -15.19 6.74
N GLY A 232 -13.35 -15.44 8.04
CA GLY A 232 -13.31 -16.80 8.61
C GLY A 232 -12.04 -17.58 8.28
N GLN A 233 -10.98 -16.91 7.83
CA GLN A 233 -9.71 -17.53 7.44
C GLN A 233 -8.80 -17.82 8.65
N ARG A 234 -9.08 -17.22 9.82
CA ARG A 234 -8.39 -17.49 11.09
C ARG A 234 -9.39 -17.73 12.22
N THR A 235 -9.10 -18.70 13.07
CA THR A 235 -9.85 -18.97 14.31
C THR A 235 -9.32 -18.12 15.45
N LEU A 236 -9.56 -16.80 15.42
CA LEU A 236 -9.38 -15.94 16.59
C LEU A 236 -10.65 -15.89 17.43
N ARG A 237 -10.49 -15.58 18.73
CA ARG A 237 -11.57 -15.59 19.74
C ARG A 237 -12.65 -14.51 19.53
N ARG A 238 -12.41 -13.47 18.73
CA ARG A 238 -13.35 -12.37 18.51
C ARG A 238 -14.02 -12.50 17.14
N ARG A 239 -15.36 -12.58 17.16
CA ARG A 239 -16.18 -12.52 15.94
C ARG A 239 -16.28 -11.07 15.50
N VAL A 240 -15.90 -10.82 14.24
CA VAL A 240 -16.15 -9.55 13.58
C VAL A 240 -17.66 -9.34 13.44
N HIS A 241 -18.12 -8.12 13.72
CA HIS A 241 -19.53 -7.77 13.58
C HIS A 241 -19.86 -7.51 12.11
N VAL A 242 -20.70 -8.37 11.53
CA VAL A 242 -21.08 -8.32 10.11
C VAL A 242 -22.51 -7.80 9.99
N LEU A 243 -22.68 -6.72 9.24
CA LEU A 243 -23.98 -6.17 8.86
C LEU A 243 -24.24 -6.49 7.40
N GLY A 244 -25.30 -7.24 7.10
CA GLY A 244 -25.54 -7.72 5.74
C GLY A 244 -26.96 -7.58 5.24
N GLY A 245 -27.15 -7.96 3.98
CA GLY A 245 -28.38 -7.64 3.24
C GLY A 245 -28.51 -6.12 3.04
N LEU A 246 -27.38 -5.45 2.76
CA LEU A 246 -27.36 -4.00 2.61
C LEU A 246 -28.10 -3.58 1.33
N PHE A 247 -29.07 -2.68 1.48
CA PHE A 247 -29.81 -2.14 0.34
C PHE A 247 -29.74 -0.60 0.32
N PRO A 248 -29.36 0.02 -0.80
CA PRO A 248 -29.25 1.47 -0.92
C PRO A 248 -30.63 2.13 -0.86
N MET A 249 -30.77 3.14 -0.01
CA MET A 249 -32.03 3.86 0.18
C MET A 249 -31.97 5.25 -0.45
N SER A 250 -30.99 6.06 -0.05
CA SER A 250 -30.87 7.44 -0.50
C SER A 250 -29.45 7.96 -0.27
N ILE A 251 -29.16 9.13 -0.82
CA ILE A 251 -27.94 9.88 -0.53
C ILE A 251 -28.30 11.03 0.40
N ASP A 252 -27.53 11.22 1.46
CA ASP A 252 -27.64 12.35 2.38
C ASP A 252 -26.40 13.24 2.26
N THR A 253 -26.60 14.47 1.79
CA THR A 253 -25.57 15.53 1.71
C THR A 253 -25.80 16.64 2.73
N GLY A 254 -26.74 16.45 3.67
CA GLY A 254 -27.16 17.45 4.64
C GLY A 254 -28.23 18.38 4.09
N ASP A 255 -28.33 19.56 4.71
CA ASP A 255 -29.32 20.57 4.35
C ASP A 255 -28.65 21.89 3.95
N ALA A 256 -29.45 22.84 3.46
CA ALA A 256 -28.97 24.14 2.99
C ALA A 256 -28.25 24.97 4.09
N ARG A 257 -28.42 24.63 5.38
CA ARG A 257 -27.79 25.31 6.52
C ARG A 257 -26.56 24.55 7.02
N ARG A 258 -26.52 23.23 6.88
CA ARG A 258 -25.45 22.33 7.30
C ARG A 258 -25.21 21.27 6.24
N GLY A 259 -24.44 21.64 5.23
CA GLY A 259 -23.85 20.69 4.29
C GLY A 259 -22.93 19.73 5.05
N ARG A 260 -22.92 18.46 4.63
CA ARG A 260 -22.03 17.42 5.16
C ARG A 260 -21.44 16.62 4.02
N LEU A 261 -20.37 15.86 4.32
CA LEU A 261 -19.83 14.89 3.38
C LEU A 261 -20.92 13.88 2.98
N CYS A 262 -20.89 13.49 1.72
CA CYS A 262 -21.90 12.64 1.11
C CYS A 262 -21.98 11.27 1.80
N ASN A 263 -23.16 10.90 2.26
CA ASN A 263 -23.40 9.64 2.96
C ASN A 263 -24.41 8.78 2.17
N LEU A 264 -24.06 7.53 1.91
CA LEU A 264 -24.99 6.55 1.37
C LEU A 264 -25.82 5.97 2.50
N ARG A 265 -27.11 6.25 2.54
CA ARG A 265 -28.03 5.61 3.48
C ARG A 265 -28.38 4.22 2.99
N VAL A 266 -28.17 3.23 3.84
CA VAL A 266 -28.45 1.82 3.55
C VAL A 266 -29.36 1.22 4.62
N SER A 267 -30.30 0.38 4.20
CA SER A 267 -30.99 -0.51 5.13
C SER A 267 -30.15 -1.77 5.35
N VAL A 268 -30.34 -2.41 6.50
CA VAL A 268 -29.65 -3.65 6.87
C VAL A 268 -30.64 -4.77 7.14
N GLY A 269 -30.40 -5.92 6.51
CA GLY A 269 -31.26 -7.11 6.64
C GLY A 269 -30.91 -7.98 7.85
N TYR A 270 -29.62 -8.11 8.20
CA TYR A 270 -29.15 -8.89 9.34
C TYR A 270 -27.88 -8.30 9.98
N GLY A 271 -27.56 -8.74 11.19
CA GLY A 271 -26.47 -8.22 12.01
C GLY A 271 -26.92 -7.25 13.12
N LEU A 272 -28.19 -6.86 13.15
CA LEU A 272 -28.79 -6.04 14.22
C LEU A 272 -30.02 -6.73 14.83
N GLU A 273 -29.96 -8.05 15.00
CA GLU A 273 -31.08 -8.89 15.49
C GLU A 273 -31.57 -8.46 16.88
N GLN A 274 -30.69 -7.83 17.67
CA GLN A 274 -31.03 -7.25 18.98
C GLN A 274 -32.16 -6.21 18.88
N LEU A 275 -32.31 -5.54 17.74
CA LEU A 275 -33.39 -4.56 17.49
C LEU A 275 -34.69 -5.22 17.04
N ALA A 276 -34.65 -6.43 16.47
CA ALA A 276 -35.81 -7.10 15.88
C ALA A 276 -36.91 -7.39 16.92
N ASN A 277 -36.52 -7.66 18.17
CA ASN A 277 -37.44 -8.03 19.26
C ASN A 277 -38.13 -6.84 19.94
N PHE A 278 -37.81 -5.61 19.57
CA PHE A 278 -38.35 -4.41 20.20
C PHE A 278 -39.38 -3.71 19.31
N THR A 279 -40.43 -3.15 19.94
CA THR A 279 -41.32 -2.17 19.29
C THR A 279 -40.56 -0.88 18.95
N ALA A 280 -41.06 -0.04 18.04
CA ALA A 280 -40.37 1.20 17.64
C ALA A 280 -40.00 2.13 18.83
N GLY A 281 -40.90 2.27 19.81
CA GLY A 281 -40.62 3.05 21.03
C GLY A 281 -39.51 2.42 21.89
N GLN A 282 -39.54 1.09 22.06
CA GLN A 282 -38.52 0.34 22.79
C GLN A 282 -37.16 0.36 22.09
N ARG A 283 -37.13 0.28 20.74
CA ARG A 283 -35.89 0.41 19.94
C ARG A 283 -35.21 1.76 20.22
N LYS A 284 -35.99 2.85 20.28
CA LYS A 284 -35.45 4.18 20.52
C LYS A 284 -34.80 4.30 21.90
N LEU A 285 -35.48 3.81 22.94
CA LEU A 285 -34.93 3.74 24.30
C LEU A 285 -33.67 2.88 24.36
N PHE A 286 -33.72 1.67 23.80
CA PHE A 286 -32.57 0.77 23.77
C PHE A 286 -31.34 1.38 23.07
N LEU A 287 -31.54 2.07 21.95
CA LEU A 287 -30.45 2.76 21.23
C LEU A 287 -29.89 3.96 22.01
N GLN A 288 -30.71 4.65 22.82
CA GLN A 288 -30.25 5.72 23.71
C GLN A 288 -29.39 5.16 24.84
N ASP A 289 -29.80 4.04 25.43
CA ASP A 289 -29.08 3.39 26.53
C ASP A 289 -27.81 2.66 26.05
N ASN A 290 -27.75 2.32 24.76
CA ASN A 290 -26.62 1.60 24.15
C ASN A 290 -25.97 2.42 23.01
N PRO A 291 -25.27 3.52 23.32
CA PRO A 291 -24.51 4.29 22.32
C PRO A 291 -23.32 3.50 21.74
N GLY A 292 -22.94 2.39 22.38
CA GLY A 292 -21.89 1.50 21.90
C GLY A 292 -22.28 0.60 20.73
N LEU A 293 -23.58 0.35 20.50
CA LEU A 293 -24.05 -0.47 19.38
C LEU A 293 -23.88 0.33 18.08
N LEU A 294 -22.99 -0.12 17.19
CA LEU A 294 -22.69 0.55 15.93
C LEU A 294 -22.39 2.06 16.12
N ARG A 295 -21.24 2.35 16.74
CA ARG A 295 -20.84 3.71 17.10
C ARG A 295 -20.75 4.60 15.86
N HIS A 296 -21.02 5.89 16.04
CA HIS A 296 -20.68 6.86 14.99
C HIS A 296 -19.17 6.81 14.73
N GLN A 297 -18.77 6.92 13.46
CA GLN A 297 -17.38 6.78 13.00
C GLN A 297 -16.77 5.39 13.24
N SER A 298 -17.59 4.36 13.51
CA SER A 298 -17.12 2.98 13.42
C SER A 298 -16.60 2.71 12.01
N PHE A 299 -15.37 2.23 11.92
CA PHE A 299 -14.72 1.89 10.66
C PHE A 299 -15.15 0.50 10.19
N GLY A 300 -15.19 0.32 8.87
CA GLY A 300 -15.43 -1.00 8.31
C GLY A 300 -15.19 -1.11 6.81
N ALA A 301 -15.12 -2.36 6.36
CA ALA A 301 -14.94 -2.71 4.96
C ALA A 301 -16.26 -3.15 4.31
N ILE A 302 -16.41 -2.81 3.04
CA ILE A 302 -17.53 -3.25 2.22
C ILE A 302 -17.12 -4.51 1.47
N ARG A 303 -17.80 -5.63 1.78
CA ARG A 303 -17.64 -6.91 1.12
C ARG A 303 -18.76 -7.12 0.11
N CYS A 304 -18.38 -7.45 -1.12
CA CYS A 304 -19.28 -7.82 -2.21
C CYS A 304 -18.82 -9.16 -2.78
N ASP A 305 -19.66 -10.19 -2.70
CA ASP A 305 -19.39 -11.54 -3.24
C ASP A 305 -17.97 -12.04 -2.91
N ASP A 306 -17.60 -11.99 -1.62
CA ASP A 306 -16.29 -12.37 -1.06
C ASP A 306 -15.09 -11.44 -1.34
N ALA A 307 -15.28 -10.34 -2.06
CA ALA A 307 -14.23 -9.36 -2.30
C ALA A 307 -14.45 -8.06 -1.50
N ILE A 308 -13.39 -7.54 -0.90
CA ILE A 308 -13.41 -6.17 -0.36
C ILE A 308 -13.36 -5.18 -1.52
N ILE A 309 -14.35 -4.30 -1.59
CA ILE A 309 -14.51 -3.34 -2.69
C ILE A 309 -14.34 -1.88 -2.26
N GLY A 310 -14.30 -1.60 -0.95
CA GLY A 310 -14.05 -0.27 -0.41
C GLY A 310 -14.16 -0.23 1.12
N PHE A 311 -13.92 0.96 1.67
CA PHE A 311 -13.98 1.23 3.10
C PHE A 311 -14.91 2.41 3.38
N ALA A 312 -15.54 2.38 4.56
CA ALA A 312 -16.47 3.42 4.97
C ALA A 312 -16.51 3.57 6.50
N LEU A 313 -16.98 4.73 6.93
CA LEU A 313 -17.25 5.08 8.31
C LEU A 313 -18.77 5.13 8.53
N VAL A 314 -19.21 4.69 9.70
CA VAL A 314 -20.63 4.69 10.04
C VAL A 314 -21.12 6.09 10.44
N VAL A 315 -22.15 6.56 9.76
CA VAL A 315 -22.94 7.72 10.17
C VAL A 315 -24.18 7.22 10.91
N ARG A 316 -24.10 7.26 12.25
CA ARG A 316 -25.16 6.81 13.13
C ARG A 316 -26.25 7.87 13.24
N ASN A 317 -27.50 7.48 13.02
CA ASN A 317 -28.68 8.26 13.33
C ASN A 317 -29.69 7.36 14.04
N ASN A 318 -30.04 7.69 15.29
CA ASN A 318 -30.97 6.88 16.07
C ASN A 318 -32.38 6.84 15.44
N ASP A 319 -32.84 7.91 14.81
CA ASP A 319 -34.17 7.94 14.18
C ASP A 319 -34.22 7.02 12.95
N ASP A 320 -33.08 6.82 12.27
CA ASP A 320 -32.96 5.91 11.13
C ASP A 320 -32.80 4.45 11.58
N LEU A 321 -32.06 4.20 12.67
CA LEU A 321 -31.84 2.87 13.22
C LEU A 321 -33.11 2.25 13.85
N VAL A 322 -34.08 3.07 14.26
CA VAL A 322 -35.37 2.59 14.80
C VAL A 322 -36.26 1.97 13.71
N ARG A 323 -36.02 2.28 12.43
CA ARG A 323 -36.82 1.78 11.30
C ARG A 323 -36.77 0.25 11.18
N ASP A 324 -37.69 -0.30 10.40
CA ASP A 324 -37.76 -1.74 10.10
C ASP A 324 -37.83 -1.95 8.58
N PRO A 325 -36.78 -2.49 7.93
CA PRO A 325 -35.45 -2.79 8.49
C PRO A 325 -34.69 -1.54 9.00
N PRO A 326 -33.73 -1.68 9.95
CA PRO A 326 -32.90 -0.56 10.42
C PRO A 326 -32.13 0.11 9.30
N VAL A 327 -31.89 1.42 9.40
CA VAL A 327 -31.14 2.21 8.41
C VAL A 327 -29.99 2.95 9.09
N PHE A 328 -28.83 3.00 8.43
CA PHE A 328 -27.70 3.84 8.85
C PHE A 328 -26.98 4.42 7.63
N GLY A 329 -26.11 5.41 7.85
CA GLY A 329 -25.32 6.02 6.79
C GLY A 329 -23.94 5.41 6.68
N LEU A 330 -23.45 5.30 5.45
CA LEU A 330 -22.07 4.94 5.12
C LEU A 330 -21.39 6.15 4.48
N GLN A 331 -20.35 6.64 5.13
CA GLN A 331 -19.48 7.69 4.62
C GLN A 331 -18.23 7.03 4.03
N PHE A 332 -18.09 7.04 2.71
CA PHE A 332 -16.98 6.37 2.03
C PHE A 332 -15.67 7.15 2.16
N SER A 333 -14.57 6.42 2.28
CA SER A 333 -13.22 7.01 2.32
C SER A 333 -12.83 7.71 1.01
N SER A 334 -13.42 7.33 -0.12
CA SER A 334 -13.23 7.99 -1.41
C SER A 334 -14.51 7.98 -2.27
N PRO A 335 -14.71 8.98 -3.15
CA PRO A 335 -15.81 8.98 -4.10
C PRO A 335 -15.81 7.77 -5.03
N ASP A 336 -14.62 7.31 -5.45
CA ASP A 336 -14.47 6.15 -6.33
C ASP A 336 -14.95 4.87 -5.67
N ALA A 337 -14.69 4.68 -4.37
CA ALA A 337 -15.21 3.56 -3.61
C ALA A 337 -16.75 3.58 -3.56
N MET A 338 -17.35 4.74 -3.31
CA MET A 338 -18.80 4.89 -3.33
C MET A 338 -19.40 4.56 -4.70
N ILE A 339 -18.84 5.13 -5.78
CA ILE A 339 -19.29 4.87 -7.15
C ILE A 339 -19.16 3.38 -7.49
N LYS A 340 -18.07 2.74 -7.09
CA LYS A 340 -17.85 1.30 -7.28
C LYS A 340 -18.90 0.47 -6.56
N VAL A 341 -19.21 0.77 -5.29
CA VAL A 341 -20.27 0.07 -4.54
C VAL A 341 -21.63 0.25 -5.21
N ILE A 342 -22.00 1.48 -5.58
CA ILE A 342 -23.28 1.76 -6.27
C ILE A 342 -23.38 1.01 -7.59
N LYS A 343 -22.29 0.93 -8.37
CA LYS A 343 -22.26 0.16 -9.62
C LYS A 343 -22.37 -1.35 -9.41
N MET A 344 -21.88 -1.86 -8.29
CA MET A 344 -21.91 -3.29 -7.99
C MET A 344 -23.25 -3.78 -7.43
N LEU A 345 -23.99 -2.90 -6.75
CA LEU A 345 -25.27 -3.22 -6.10
C LEU A 345 -26.27 -4.03 -6.96
N PRO A 346 -26.52 -3.70 -8.25
CA PRO A 346 -27.47 -4.47 -9.06
C PRO A 346 -27.00 -5.88 -9.42
N LYS A 347 -25.69 -6.15 -9.34
CA LYS A 347 -25.05 -7.40 -9.77
C LYS A 347 -24.64 -8.28 -8.60
N ALA A 348 -24.49 -7.70 -7.42
CA ALA A 348 -24.01 -8.36 -6.21
C ALA A 348 -25.04 -9.40 -5.73
N ARG A 349 -24.57 -10.60 -5.39
CA ARG A 349 -25.40 -11.59 -4.67
C ARG A 349 -25.50 -11.25 -3.19
N SER A 350 -24.41 -10.70 -2.65
CA SER A 350 -24.29 -10.29 -1.26
C SER A 350 -23.55 -8.97 -1.15
N LEU A 351 -24.07 -8.06 -0.32
CA LEU A 351 -23.38 -6.84 0.07
C LEU A 351 -23.44 -6.69 1.59
N GLU A 352 -22.27 -6.57 2.19
CA GLU A 352 -22.08 -6.56 3.64
C GLU A 352 -21.08 -5.49 4.06
N PHE A 353 -21.24 -5.01 5.28
CA PHE A 353 -20.32 -4.13 5.98
C PHE A 353 -19.73 -4.89 7.16
N LEU A 354 -18.41 -5.06 7.12
CA LEU A 354 -17.62 -5.71 8.15
C LEU A 354 -17.10 -4.62 9.08
N VAL A 355 -17.55 -4.57 10.33
CA VAL A 355 -17.03 -3.59 11.31
C VAL A 355 -15.63 -4.02 11.73
N ILE A 356 -14.67 -3.12 11.58
CA ILE A 356 -13.25 -3.38 11.81
C ILE A 356 -12.80 -2.63 13.05
N ASP A 357 -11.98 -3.28 13.89
CA ASP A 357 -11.50 -2.73 15.16
C ASP A 357 -10.22 -1.90 14.99
N THR A 358 -9.51 -2.08 13.86
CA THR A 358 -8.35 -1.27 13.46
C THR A 358 -8.64 0.23 13.69
N PRO A 359 -7.86 0.94 14.52
CA PRO A 359 -8.12 2.30 14.95
C PRO A 359 -7.70 3.30 13.87
N MET A 360 -8.39 3.29 12.72
CA MET A 360 -8.11 4.18 11.59
C MET A 360 -8.08 5.66 11.96
N PHE A 361 -8.82 6.06 12.99
CA PHE A 361 -8.82 7.43 13.52
C PHE A 361 -7.45 7.88 14.07
N ALA A 362 -6.57 6.96 14.45
CA ALA A 362 -5.22 7.25 14.92
C ALA A 362 -4.22 7.30 13.76
N TYR A 363 -4.40 6.46 12.75
CA TYR A 363 -3.49 6.36 11.60
C TYR A 363 -3.77 7.40 10.52
N GLU A 364 -5.03 7.57 10.11
CA GLU A 364 -5.39 8.41 8.95
C GLU A 364 -4.92 9.87 9.10
N PRO A 365 -5.11 10.56 10.25
CA PRO A 365 -4.69 11.95 10.37
C PRO A 365 -3.17 12.12 10.28
N VAL A 366 -2.41 11.17 10.86
CA VAL A 366 -0.94 11.20 10.85
C VAL A 366 -0.40 10.91 9.45
N LEU A 367 -0.95 9.88 8.79
CA LEU A 367 -0.59 9.55 7.40
C LEU A 367 -0.92 10.70 6.43
N SER A 368 -2.09 11.33 6.62
CA SER A 368 -2.48 12.55 5.89
C SER A 368 -1.50 13.70 6.16
N GLY A 369 -1.08 13.88 7.41
CA GLY A 369 -0.06 14.86 7.80
C GLY A 369 1.28 14.63 7.09
N LEU A 370 1.83 13.43 7.20
CA LEU A 370 3.10 13.04 6.55
C LEU A 370 3.06 13.23 5.03
N LYS A 371 1.94 12.88 4.41
CA LYS A 371 1.71 13.01 2.97
C LYS A 371 1.68 14.46 2.50
N ASN A 372 1.10 15.36 3.29
CA ASN A 372 0.97 16.78 2.96
C ASN A 372 2.18 17.62 3.39
N LEU A 373 3.09 17.06 4.20
CA LEU A 373 4.28 17.77 4.66
C LEU A 373 5.23 18.04 3.47
N VAL A 374 5.47 19.33 3.22
CA VAL A 374 6.36 19.80 2.15
C VAL A 374 7.79 19.97 2.67
N GLU A 375 7.92 20.57 3.85
CA GLU A 375 9.19 20.84 4.53
C GLU A 375 9.14 20.18 5.92
N LEU A 376 10.20 19.47 6.29
CA LEU A 376 10.30 18.83 7.60
C LEU A 376 10.80 19.86 8.62
N PRO A 377 10.02 20.21 9.65
CA PRO A 377 10.50 21.08 10.72
C PRO A 377 11.75 20.49 11.35
N LEU A 378 12.77 21.33 11.57
CA LEU A 378 14.05 20.93 12.16
C LEU A 378 14.80 19.85 11.35
N GLU A 379 14.65 19.82 10.03
CA GLU A 379 15.24 18.77 9.19
C GLU A 379 16.75 18.63 9.35
N THR A 380 17.47 19.75 9.46
CA THR A 380 18.93 19.75 9.63
C THR A 380 19.29 19.10 10.96
N GLN A 381 18.63 19.50 12.06
CA GLN A 381 18.93 18.97 13.38
C GLN A 381 18.45 17.53 13.58
N LEU A 382 17.36 17.12 12.92
CA LEU A 382 16.81 15.77 13.03
C LEU A 382 17.53 14.75 12.12
N LEU A 383 18.03 15.17 10.96
CA LEU A 383 18.53 14.25 9.92
C LEU A 383 20.03 14.39 9.61
N GLN A 384 20.73 15.38 10.14
CA GLN A 384 22.18 15.53 10.01
C GLN A 384 22.89 14.78 11.15
N CYS A 385 23.09 13.46 10.98
CA CYS A 385 23.58 12.59 12.05
C CYS A 385 25.09 12.64 12.32
N CYS A 386 25.89 13.29 11.46
CA CYS A 386 27.35 13.12 11.45
C CYS A 386 28.17 14.42 11.58
N GLU A 387 27.53 15.59 11.56
CA GLU A 387 28.21 16.87 11.68
C GLU A 387 27.47 17.72 12.72
N ASP A 388 28.22 18.43 13.57
CA ASP A 388 27.62 19.41 14.47
C ASP A 388 26.93 20.46 13.60
N VAL A 389 25.60 20.51 13.68
CA VAL A 389 24.81 21.55 13.02
C VAL A 389 25.06 22.85 13.76
N VAL A 390 26.08 23.59 13.31
CA VAL A 390 26.28 24.97 13.71
C VAL A 390 25.26 25.78 12.92
N ASP A 391 24.21 26.25 13.60
CA ASP A 391 23.31 27.23 13.01
C ASP A 391 24.06 28.57 12.92
N GLU A 392 24.66 28.84 11.76
CA GLU A 392 25.47 30.05 11.52
C GLU A 392 24.67 31.35 11.70
N TYR A 393 23.33 31.26 11.74
CA TYR A 393 22.43 32.41 11.88
C TYR A 393 21.95 32.65 13.32
N TYR A 394 22.18 31.71 14.23
CA TYR A 394 21.79 31.88 15.62
C TYR A 394 22.85 32.63 16.42
N ALA A 395 22.53 33.84 16.86
CA ALA A 395 23.29 34.58 17.86
C ALA A 395 22.33 35.00 18.99
N PRO A 396 22.55 34.58 20.25
CA PRO A 396 21.80 35.12 21.38
C PRO A 396 21.93 36.64 21.41
N ALA A 397 20.87 37.36 21.76
CA ALA A 397 21.01 38.80 21.97
C ALA A 397 22.09 39.07 23.03
N GLN A 398 22.84 40.18 22.90
CA GLN A 398 23.99 40.49 23.77
C GLN A 398 23.72 40.36 25.28
N LEU A 399 22.48 40.63 25.71
CA LEU A 399 22.03 40.46 27.09
C LEU A 399 22.15 38.99 27.56
N PHE A 400 21.76 38.05 26.71
CA PHE A 400 21.82 36.62 26.96
C PHE A 400 23.24 36.08 26.86
N GLU A 401 24.06 36.58 25.94
CA GLU A 401 25.50 36.26 25.92
C GLU A 401 26.20 36.67 27.22
N ASN A 402 25.92 37.86 27.73
CA ASN A 402 26.47 38.35 29.00
C ASN A 402 26.00 37.49 30.18
N LEU A 403 24.76 36.98 30.14
CA LEU A 403 24.24 36.08 31.15
C LEU A 403 24.95 34.72 31.11
N VAL A 404 25.13 34.15 29.91
CA VAL A 404 25.87 32.89 29.69
C VAL A 404 27.31 33.02 30.17
N GLN A 405 28.00 34.12 29.83
CA GLN A 405 29.36 34.39 30.31
C GLN A 405 29.42 34.47 31.84
N LYS A 406 28.45 35.12 32.49
CA LYS A 406 28.37 35.16 33.97
C LYS A 406 28.13 33.79 34.58
N LEU A 407 27.26 32.98 33.97
CA LEU A 407 26.97 31.61 34.41
C LEU A 407 28.18 30.68 34.28
N ARG A 408 28.99 30.84 33.21
CA ARG A 408 30.19 30.05 32.96
C ARG A 408 31.43 30.52 33.73
N ALA A 409 31.55 31.81 34.01
CA ALA A 409 32.70 32.38 34.74
C ALA A 409 32.61 32.20 36.27
N SER A 410 31.42 31.95 36.81
CA SER A 410 31.23 31.77 38.25
C SER A 410 31.67 30.37 38.71
N THR A 411 32.61 30.30 39.66
CA THR A 411 33.09 29.05 40.29
C THR A 411 32.43 28.74 41.64
N SER A 412 31.42 29.52 42.05
CA SER A 412 30.66 29.28 43.27
C SER A 412 29.68 28.11 43.14
N GLU A 413 29.49 27.32 44.21
CA GLU A 413 28.53 26.20 44.28
C GLU A 413 27.07 26.64 44.00
N ALA A 414 26.74 27.89 44.29
CA ALA A 414 25.44 28.49 44.01
C ALA A 414 25.61 29.75 43.15
N LYS A 415 24.94 29.77 41.99
CA LYS A 415 24.97 30.85 41.00
C LYS A 415 23.66 31.63 41.07
N ASN A 416 23.70 32.83 41.65
CA ASN A 416 22.52 33.68 41.75
C ASN A 416 22.28 34.46 40.45
N ILE A 417 21.08 34.34 39.90
CA ILE A 417 20.61 35.12 38.75
C ILE A 417 19.38 35.94 39.14
N ARG A 418 19.23 37.10 38.50
CA ARG A 418 18.07 37.97 38.70
C ARG A 418 17.29 38.10 37.41
N LEU A 419 16.03 37.71 37.43
CA LEU A 419 15.10 37.79 36.30
C LEU A 419 13.95 38.72 36.71
N GLY A 420 14.01 39.96 36.23
CA GLY A 420 13.10 41.01 36.69
C GLY A 420 13.32 41.35 38.16
N ASP A 421 12.26 41.24 38.96
CA ASP A 421 12.29 41.53 40.40
C ASP A 421 12.67 40.33 41.27
N GLU A 422 12.74 39.13 40.70
CA GLU A 422 12.99 37.88 41.42
C GLU A 422 14.46 37.42 41.27
N GLU A 423 15.00 36.85 42.35
CA GLU A 423 16.35 36.30 42.43
C GLU A 423 16.28 34.78 42.61
N PHE A 424 17.00 34.05 41.76
CA PHE A 424 17.05 32.59 41.73
C PHE A 424 18.47 32.13 42.02
N SER A 425 18.61 31.10 42.85
CA SER A 425 19.89 30.46 43.13
C SER A 425 19.95 29.13 42.37
N LEU A 426 20.87 29.03 41.42
CA LEU A 426 21.06 27.85 40.58
C LEU A 426 22.24 27.04 41.07
N ASP A 427 22.10 25.72 41.11
CA ASP A 427 23.26 24.83 41.22
C ASP A 427 24.06 24.78 39.90
N GLU A 428 25.21 24.10 39.91
CA GLU A 428 26.08 23.99 38.74
C GLU A 428 25.37 23.35 37.53
N ALA A 429 24.63 22.26 37.75
CA ALA A 429 23.93 21.55 36.68
C ALA A 429 22.79 22.39 36.08
N GLN A 430 22.05 23.13 36.91
CA GLN A 430 21.01 24.05 36.49
C GLN A 430 21.57 25.24 35.70
N ALA A 431 22.70 25.78 36.14
CA ALA A 431 23.39 26.86 35.42
C ALA A 431 23.94 26.42 34.07
N ASP A 432 24.50 25.20 34.00
CA ASP A 432 25.01 24.62 32.75
C ASP A 432 23.86 24.28 31.79
N ALA A 433 22.75 23.77 32.31
CA ALA A 433 21.53 23.56 31.53
C ALA A 433 20.98 24.88 30.98
N LEU A 434 20.88 25.92 31.80
CA LEU A 434 20.40 27.24 31.36
C LEU A 434 21.34 27.87 30.33
N ALA A 435 22.65 27.80 30.53
CA ALA A 435 23.63 28.27 29.55
C ALA A 435 23.51 27.49 28.24
N SER A 436 23.35 26.17 28.30
CA SER A 436 23.16 25.33 27.12
C SER A 436 21.85 25.61 26.38
N ILE A 437 20.77 25.92 27.10
CA ILE A 437 19.47 26.31 26.51
C ILE A 437 19.62 27.62 25.74
N ILE A 438 20.36 28.58 26.28
CA ILE A 438 20.55 29.89 25.65
C ILE A 438 21.51 29.80 24.45
N GLU A 439 22.55 28.97 24.51
CA GLU A 439 23.52 28.85 23.43
C GLU A 439 23.05 27.99 22.26
N LYS A 440 22.12 27.05 22.50
CA LYS A 440 21.67 26.12 21.48
C LYS A 440 20.35 26.61 20.86
N PRO A 441 20.30 26.90 19.54
CA PRO A 441 19.08 27.36 18.88
C PRO A 441 17.89 26.42 19.09
N LEU A 442 18.13 25.11 19.07
CA LEU A 442 17.10 24.09 19.23
C LEU A 442 16.35 24.16 20.57
N ALA A 443 16.96 24.72 21.61
CA ALA A 443 16.34 24.80 22.94
C ALA A 443 15.43 26.02 23.11
N ILE A 444 15.37 26.91 22.11
CA ILE A 444 14.62 28.17 22.11
C ILE A 444 13.42 28.13 21.16
N ILE A 445 13.42 27.17 20.22
CA ILE A 445 12.28 26.80 19.36
C ILE A 445 11.27 26.03 20.19
#